data_AF-A0A7X5IQH8-F1
#
_entry.id   AF-A0A7X5IQH8-F1
#
_cell.length_a   1.000
_cell.length_b   1.000
_cell.length_c   1.000
_cell.angle_alpha   90.00
_cell.angle_beta   90.00
_cell.angle_gamma   90.00
#
_symmetry.space_group_name_H-M   'P 1'
#
loop_
_entity.id
_entity.type
_entity.pdbx_description
1 polymer ?
#
loop_
_entity_poly.entity_id
_entity_poly.type
_entity_poly.pdbx_seq_one_letter_code
_entity_poly.pdbx_strand_id
1 'polypeptide(L)'
;MKKTVCALLCAALAVTLACPAFAAEPAAEVNEAGAYLRERGVYRGDSTGSLMLDKGLTRAEMAAVITRLHGEGEVNPEHYTWACYFTDVPAWAKPYVGYCIANLLVSGYDSSRYGPNDPVNPAMACTVVFRCCGYADGEGSAWSYSTACDYAVSQGLISLATAQSPTITRGEMAVLIRRALQKQEAGQQTPPPVAVEAQIGAYQTHPDGSITISADSWSREDFSQQANPAVFTGYYTRELYNAIRQTLVDYGNQGSPDYRYAYTMVAKGDAYSAVKNVVGRMSGVLRYEHYAPKNLANYWQYLDYYAVDAKVQESYREPLEFIQPVIAEANQLASDREKVEYLHDYLCTLLAYEEGAKAMPPQAFAPHIGELKANCGAYAVDFKFLCSAVDIPCFTISTDIHTWNMVYVDGKWLHVDVSLNDLTHSRAILLSEDYPRKIDQAPEATAFIKELLVPGSTK
;
A
#
# COMPACT_ATOMS: atom_id res chain seq x y z
N MET A 1 -42.24 -38.43 29.29
CA MET A 1 -42.26 -37.04 28.78
C MET A 1 -41.55 -36.04 29.70
N LYS A 2 -41.85 -35.96 31.01
CA LYS A 2 -41.16 -34.99 31.89
C LYS A 2 -39.64 -35.21 32.07
N LYS A 3 -39.21 -36.48 32.16
CA LYS A 3 -37.77 -36.82 32.34
C LYS A 3 -36.92 -36.56 31.09
N THR A 4 -37.49 -36.73 29.90
CA THR A 4 -36.82 -36.46 28.62
C THR A 4 -36.72 -34.97 28.31
N VAL A 5 -37.70 -34.18 28.74
CA VAL A 5 -37.67 -32.70 28.61
C VAL A 5 -36.63 -32.08 29.54
N CYS A 6 -36.47 -32.56 30.79
CA CYS A 6 -35.39 -32.09 31.67
C CYS A 6 -34.00 -32.44 31.14
N ALA A 7 -33.80 -33.64 30.57
CA ALA A 7 -32.51 -34.03 30.01
C ALA A 7 -32.13 -33.17 28.79
N LEU A 8 -33.09 -32.84 27.93
CA LEU A 8 -32.89 -31.94 26.79
C LEU A 8 -32.63 -30.49 27.23
N LEU A 9 -33.29 -30.02 28.31
CA LEU A 9 -33.02 -28.69 28.87
C LEU A 9 -31.63 -28.59 29.52
N CYS A 10 -31.17 -29.63 30.24
CA CYS A 10 -29.82 -29.65 30.81
C CYS A 10 -28.73 -29.75 29.74
N ALA A 11 -28.97 -30.51 28.66
CA ALA A 11 -28.05 -30.57 27.51
C ALA A 11 -28.00 -29.23 26.75
N ALA A 12 -29.15 -28.56 26.56
CA ALA A 12 -29.20 -27.22 25.98
C ALA A 12 -28.50 -26.17 26.85
N LEU A 13 -28.65 -26.25 28.18
CA LEU A 13 -27.97 -25.34 29.12
C LEU A 13 -26.44 -25.57 29.15
N ALA A 14 -26.00 -26.82 29.05
CA ALA A 14 -24.57 -27.17 29.01
C ALA A 14 -23.91 -26.74 27.68
N VAL A 15 -24.65 -26.76 26.57
CA VAL A 15 -24.15 -26.27 25.26
C VAL A 15 -24.13 -24.74 25.20
N THR A 16 -25.02 -24.03 25.91
CA THR A 16 -24.97 -22.55 26.02
C THR A 16 -23.86 -22.01 26.94
N LEU A 17 -23.28 -22.85 27.80
CA LEU A 17 -22.14 -22.48 28.66
C LEU A 17 -20.77 -22.68 27.99
N ALA A 18 -20.74 -23.20 26.75
CA ALA A 18 -19.55 -23.32 25.93
C ALA A 18 -19.39 -22.11 24.99
N CYS A 19 -19.56 -20.89 25.51
CA CYS A 19 -18.86 -19.77 24.89
C CYS A 19 -17.39 -19.92 25.26
N PRO A 20 -16.44 -20.02 24.32
CA PRO A 20 -15.04 -19.87 24.67
C PRO A 20 -14.87 -18.44 25.18
N ALA A 21 -14.91 -18.26 26.51
CA ALA A 21 -14.39 -17.06 27.12
C ALA A 21 -12.89 -17.05 26.83
N PHE A 22 -12.45 -16.17 25.94
CA PHE A 22 -11.04 -15.98 25.68
C PHE A 22 -10.39 -15.53 26.98
N ALA A 23 -9.60 -16.42 27.59
CA ALA A 23 -8.94 -16.12 28.86
C ALA A 23 -7.89 -15.03 28.63
N ALA A 24 -7.99 -13.95 29.40
CA ALA A 24 -6.92 -12.96 29.50
C ALA A 24 -5.65 -13.60 30.08
N GLU A 25 -4.53 -12.92 29.98
CA GLU A 25 -3.26 -13.41 30.51
C GLU A 25 -3.37 -13.75 32.02
N PRO A 26 -2.84 -14.90 32.46
CA PRO A 26 -2.88 -15.27 33.87
C PRO A 26 -2.15 -14.22 34.72
N ALA A 27 -2.79 -13.75 35.81
CA ALA A 27 -2.22 -12.72 36.67
C ALA A 27 -0.83 -13.08 37.24
N ALA A 28 -0.57 -14.37 37.49
CA ALA A 28 0.76 -14.84 37.90
C ALA A 28 1.82 -14.57 36.83
N GLU A 29 1.50 -14.86 35.56
CA GLU A 29 2.42 -14.66 34.43
C GLU A 29 2.69 -13.18 34.17
N VAL A 30 1.66 -12.34 34.26
CA VAL A 30 1.80 -10.88 34.16
C VAL A 30 2.80 -10.35 35.21
N ASN A 31 2.69 -10.82 36.46
CA ASN A 31 3.60 -10.41 37.53
C ASN A 31 5.04 -10.89 37.30
N GLU A 32 5.22 -12.14 36.87
CA GLU A 32 6.54 -12.67 36.53
C GLU A 32 7.17 -11.91 35.35
N ALA A 33 6.40 -11.60 34.31
CA ALA A 33 6.90 -10.85 33.17
C ALA A 33 7.31 -9.42 33.55
N GLY A 34 6.54 -8.76 34.42
CA GLY A 34 6.91 -7.48 35.00
C GLY A 34 8.22 -7.56 35.79
N ALA A 35 8.38 -8.57 36.63
CA ALA A 35 9.61 -8.80 37.40
C ALA A 35 10.82 -9.04 36.49
N TYR A 36 10.65 -9.86 35.45
CA TYR A 36 11.67 -10.16 34.44
C TYR A 36 12.20 -8.88 33.76
N LEU A 37 11.30 -7.99 33.33
CA LEU A 37 11.70 -6.71 32.72
C LEU A 37 12.32 -5.72 33.71
N ARG A 38 11.97 -5.82 35.00
CA ARG A 38 12.60 -5.03 36.06
C ARG A 38 14.05 -5.46 36.29
N GLU A 39 14.31 -6.76 36.33
CA GLU A 39 15.67 -7.31 36.49
C GLU A 39 16.59 -6.90 35.33
N ARG A 40 16.05 -6.80 34.11
CA ARG A 40 16.77 -6.31 32.91
C ARG A 40 16.86 -4.78 32.83
N GLY A 41 16.41 -4.04 33.86
CA GLY A 41 16.46 -2.57 33.89
C GLY A 41 15.51 -1.85 32.93
N VAL A 42 14.63 -2.58 32.23
CA VAL A 42 13.66 -2.05 31.27
C VAL A 42 12.49 -1.39 32.03
N TYR A 43 11.96 -2.07 33.05
CA TYR A 43 10.91 -1.55 33.92
C TYR A 43 11.50 -1.01 35.22
N ARG A 44 11.20 0.26 35.54
CA ARG A 44 11.73 0.93 36.76
C ARG A 44 10.71 1.09 37.89
N GLY A 45 9.41 1.03 37.57
CA GLY A 45 8.33 1.28 38.53
C GLY A 45 8.21 2.75 38.94
N ASP A 46 7.27 3.04 39.84
CA ASP A 46 7.10 4.35 40.47
C ASP A 46 7.95 4.51 41.75
N SER A 47 7.76 5.61 42.49
CA SER A 47 8.48 5.89 43.73
C SER A 47 8.21 4.90 44.86
N THR A 48 7.15 4.08 44.76
CA THR A 48 6.82 3.02 45.72
C THR A 48 7.38 1.66 45.30
N GLY A 49 8.01 1.58 44.12
CA GLY A 49 8.47 0.33 43.52
C GLY A 49 7.38 -0.45 42.77
N SER A 50 6.17 0.11 42.64
CA SER A 50 5.08 -0.51 41.88
C SER A 50 5.38 -0.44 40.39
N LEU A 51 5.21 -1.55 39.68
CA LEU A 51 5.37 -1.61 38.22
C LEU A 51 4.16 -1.09 37.45
N MET A 52 3.05 -0.83 38.16
CA MET A 52 1.77 -0.35 37.62
C MET A 52 1.23 -1.27 36.50
N LEU A 53 1.28 -2.59 36.67
CA LEU A 53 1.04 -3.56 35.59
C LEU A 53 -0.38 -3.45 34.99
N ASP A 54 -1.39 -3.08 35.77
CA ASP A 54 -2.77 -2.92 35.27
C ASP A 54 -3.00 -1.60 34.52
N LYS A 55 -2.03 -0.68 34.52
CA LYS A 55 -2.14 0.62 33.86
C LYS A 55 -1.88 0.47 32.35
N GLY A 56 -2.67 1.14 31.52
CA GLY A 56 -2.36 1.33 30.09
C GLY A 56 -1.07 2.12 29.87
N LEU A 57 -0.39 1.90 28.74
CA LEU A 57 0.74 2.72 28.32
C LEU A 57 0.31 3.90 27.45
N THR A 58 0.99 5.03 27.61
CA THR A 58 1.04 6.06 26.57
C THR A 58 2.14 5.77 25.55
N ARG A 59 2.03 6.35 24.34
CA ARG A 59 3.07 6.24 23.30
C ARG A 59 4.45 6.75 23.75
N ALA A 60 4.51 7.76 24.62
CA ALA A 60 5.77 8.22 25.21
C ALA A 60 6.35 7.23 26.24
N GLU A 61 5.49 6.63 27.08
CA GLU A 61 5.92 5.60 28.02
C GLU A 61 6.41 4.34 27.28
N MET A 62 5.77 3.95 26.18
CA MET A 62 6.21 2.86 25.30
C MET A 62 7.57 3.15 24.69
N ALA A 63 7.80 4.36 24.15
CA ALA A 63 9.11 4.72 23.59
C ALA A 63 10.23 4.60 24.64
N ALA A 64 9.97 4.98 25.90
CA ALA A 64 10.95 4.83 26.97
C ALA A 64 11.23 3.36 27.34
N VAL A 65 10.20 2.51 27.32
CA VAL A 65 10.34 1.05 27.52
C VAL A 65 11.18 0.44 26.39
N ILE A 66 10.82 0.72 25.15
CA ILE A 66 11.45 0.16 23.95
C ILE A 66 12.89 0.64 23.81
N THR A 67 13.18 1.90 24.12
CA THR A 67 14.56 2.41 24.14
C THR A 67 15.46 1.62 25.09
N ARG A 68 14.97 1.30 26.30
CA ARG A 68 15.74 0.51 27.28
C ARG A 68 15.86 -0.94 26.87
N LEU A 69 14.85 -1.48 26.20
CA LEU A 69 14.85 -2.85 25.69
C LEU A 69 15.85 -2.99 24.53
N HIS A 70 15.69 -2.19 23.47
CA HIS A 70 16.51 -2.23 22.25
C HIS A 70 17.94 -1.76 22.48
N GLY A 71 18.13 -0.73 23.31
CA GLY A 71 19.45 -0.23 23.69
C GLY A 71 20.11 -1.04 24.81
N GLU A 72 19.48 -2.13 25.25
CA GLU A 72 19.93 -3.06 26.31
C GLU A 72 20.33 -2.36 27.63
N GLY A 73 19.80 -1.17 27.88
CA GLY A 73 20.16 -0.33 29.03
C GLY A 73 21.53 0.36 28.95
N GLU A 74 22.30 0.14 27.88
CA GLU A 74 23.65 0.69 27.69
C GLU A 74 23.65 2.03 26.95
N VAL A 75 22.59 2.32 26.19
CA VAL A 75 22.48 3.55 25.42
C VAL A 75 22.04 4.74 26.29
N ASN A 76 22.73 5.87 26.15
CA ASN A 76 22.25 7.17 26.63
C ASN A 76 21.25 7.77 25.61
N PRO A 77 19.94 7.83 25.91
CA PRO A 77 18.94 8.32 24.96
C PRO A 77 19.08 9.82 24.68
N GLU A 78 19.77 10.59 25.54
CA GLU A 78 20.01 12.03 25.32
C GLU A 78 20.74 12.33 24.01
N HIS A 79 21.54 11.38 23.51
CA HIS A 79 22.22 11.52 22.21
C HIS A 79 21.26 11.52 21.01
N TYR A 80 19.99 11.19 21.20
CA TYR A 80 19.01 11.03 20.13
C TYR A 80 17.95 12.13 20.12
N THR A 81 18.04 13.11 21.02
CA THR A 81 17.09 14.24 21.07
C THR A 81 16.99 14.98 19.72
N TRP A 82 18.07 15.03 18.93
CA TRP A 82 18.09 15.62 17.59
C TRP A 82 17.12 14.98 16.60
N ALA A 83 16.83 13.68 16.76
CA ALA A 83 15.95 12.94 15.86
C ALA A 83 14.46 13.14 16.18
N CYS A 84 14.13 13.72 17.33
CA CYS A 84 12.75 14.03 17.70
C CYS A 84 12.35 15.42 17.19
N TYR A 85 11.86 15.48 15.94
CA TYR A 85 11.40 16.71 15.29
C TYR A 85 9.94 17.09 15.60
N PHE A 86 9.22 16.28 16.38
CA PHE A 86 7.84 16.53 16.76
C PHE A 86 7.69 17.65 17.80
N THR A 87 6.70 18.51 17.59
CA THR A 87 6.45 19.70 18.40
C THR A 87 5.64 19.42 19.66
N ASP A 88 4.86 18.34 19.66
CA ASP A 88 3.98 17.93 20.76
C ASP A 88 4.66 17.03 21.79
N VAL A 89 5.89 16.54 21.54
CA VAL A 89 6.63 15.64 22.44
C VAL A 89 7.21 16.42 23.62
N PRO A 90 6.86 16.08 24.88
CA PRO A 90 7.38 16.77 26.06
C PRO A 90 8.88 16.50 26.24
N ALA A 91 9.58 17.44 26.87
CA ALA A 91 11.05 17.42 26.98
C ALA A 91 11.60 16.09 27.51
N TRP A 92 10.96 15.48 28.51
CA TRP A 92 11.41 14.21 29.09
C TRP A 92 11.32 13.02 28.10
N ALA A 93 10.41 13.07 27.14
CA ALA A 93 10.16 11.99 26.18
C ALA A 93 10.98 12.14 24.90
N LYS A 94 11.45 13.36 24.57
CA LYS A 94 12.25 13.64 23.38
C LYS A 94 13.45 12.70 23.17
N PRO A 95 14.30 12.43 24.17
CA PRO A 95 15.44 11.53 23.95
C PRO A 95 15.00 10.10 23.59
N TYR A 96 13.92 9.60 24.19
CA TYR A 96 13.40 8.25 23.93
C TYR A 96 12.65 8.14 22.60
N VAL A 97 11.80 9.12 22.27
CA VAL A 97 11.10 9.19 20.98
C VAL A 97 12.12 9.35 19.86
N GLY A 98 13.11 10.23 20.04
CA GLY A 98 14.20 10.41 19.09
C GLY A 98 15.00 9.12 18.87
N TYR A 99 15.31 8.37 19.93
CA TYR A 99 15.97 7.07 19.81
C TYR A 99 15.15 6.10 18.97
N CYS A 100 13.85 5.98 19.27
CA CYS A 100 12.97 5.08 18.54
C CYS A 100 12.78 5.48 17.07
N ILE A 101 12.75 6.78 16.76
CA ILE A 101 12.68 7.30 15.38
C ILE A 101 13.98 6.99 14.61
N ALA A 102 15.14 7.27 15.21
CA ALA A 102 16.44 7.05 14.58
C ALA A 102 16.70 5.57 14.25
N ASN A 103 16.10 4.65 15.03
CA ASN A 103 16.20 3.20 14.82
C ASN A 103 14.96 2.60 14.12
N LEU A 104 14.08 3.44 13.54
CA LEU A 104 12.89 3.01 12.79
C LEU A 104 11.91 2.13 13.59
N LEU A 105 11.91 2.25 14.92
CA LEU A 105 11.07 1.44 15.81
C LEU A 105 9.65 2.01 15.91
N VAL A 106 9.49 3.33 15.82
CA VAL A 106 8.18 4.04 15.91
C VAL A 106 8.05 5.09 14.81
N SER A 107 6.83 5.59 14.60
CA SER A 107 6.53 6.69 13.68
C SER A 107 5.56 7.69 14.32
N GLY A 108 5.65 8.97 13.93
CA GLY A 108 4.66 9.99 14.28
C GLY A 108 3.41 9.92 13.39
N TYR A 109 2.38 10.69 13.73
CA TYR A 109 1.20 10.81 12.89
C TYR A 109 1.47 11.64 11.63
N ASP A 110 2.29 12.68 11.76
CA ASP A 110 2.68 13.53 10.63
C ASP A 110 4.09 14.09 10.85
N SER A 111 4.54 15.01 9.98
CA SER A 111 5.87 15.63 10.06
C SER A 111 6.14 16.42 11.35
N SER A 112 5.13 16.70 12.17
CA SER A 112 5.21 17.59 13.34
C SER A 112 4.54 17.07 14.60
N ARG A 113 3.74 15.99 14.53
CA ARG A 113 2.95 15.44 15.64
C ARG A 113 3.23 13.94 15.89
N TYR A 114 3.52 13.59 17.13
CA TYR A 114 3.76 12.21 17.59
C TYR A 114 2.58 11.57 18.35
N GLY A 115 1.79 12.38 19.06
CA GLY A 115 0.76 11.89 19.99
C GLY A 115 1.30 11.22 21.25
N PRO A 116 2.19 11.86 22.03
CA PRO A 116 2.89 11.22 23.15
C PRO A 116 1.99 10.69 24.27
N ASN A 117 0.81 11.28 24.45
CA ASN A 117 -0.14 10.92 25.50
C ASN A 117 -1.21 9.93 25.04
N ASP A 118 -1.26 9.60 23.74
CA ASP A 118 -2.29 8.71 23.22
C ASP A 118 -2.04 7.28 23.72
N PRO A 119 -3.11 6.52 24.01
CA PRO A 119 -2.98 5.17 24.52
C PRO A 119 -2.40 4.24 23.46
N VAL A 120 -1.63 3.25 23.90
CA VAL A 120 -1.08 2.20 23.05
C VAL A 120 -2.12 1.09 22.91
N ASN A 121 -2.44 0.73 21.67
CA ASN A 121 -3.27 -0.43 21.33
C ASN A 121 -2.39 -1.67 21.09
N PRO A 122 -2.96 -2.89 21.09
CA PRO A 122 -2.21 -4.12 20.90
C PRO A 122 -1.41 -4.20 19.59
N ALA A 123 -1.92 -3.63 18.48
CA ALA A 123 -1.22 -3.64 17.19
C ALA A 123 0.07 -2.81 17.22
N MET A 124 0.02 -1.61 17.82
CA MET A 124 1.21 -0.80 18.08
C MET A 124 2.23 -1.54 18.95
N ALA A 125 1.76 -2.20 20.02
CA ALA A 125 2.63 -2.96 20.91
C ALA A 125 3.32 -4.13 20.19
N CYS A 126 2.56 -4.95 19.46
CA CYS A 126 3.10 -6.09 18.71
C CYS A 126 4.13 -5.63 17.67
N THR A 127 3.78 -4.63 16.86
CA THR A 127 4.67 -4.08 15.81
C THR A 127 6.01 -3.63 16.39
N VAL A 128 5.98 -2.82 17.44
CA VAL A 128 7.20 -2.25 18.00
C VAL A 128 8.05 -3.32 18.71
N VAL A 129 7.41 -4.29 19.38
CA VAL A 129 8.13 -5.41 20.00
C VAL A 129 8.78 -6.32 18.95
N PHE A 130 8.09 -6.60 17.84
CA PHE A 130 8.65 -7.40 16.75
C PHE A 130 9.86 -6.76 16.12
N ARG A 131 9.78 -5.46 15.77
CA ARG A 131 10.92 -4.67 15.30
C ARG A 131 12.08 -4.70 16.29
N CYS A 132 11.76 -4.50 17.57
CA CYS A 132 12.75 -4.46 18.63
C CYS A 132 13.44 -5.82 18.88
N CYS A 133 12.71 -6.94 18.73
CA CYS A 133 13.22 -8.28 19.00
C CYS A 133 13.72 -8.98 17.72
N GLY A 134 13.98 -8.22 16.65
CA GLY A 134 14.58 -8.74 15.42
C GLY A 134 13.70 -9.74 14.67
N TYR A 135 12.38 -9.69 14.85
CA TYR A 135 11.47 -10.38 13.94
C TYR A 135 11.57 -9.67 12.59
N ALA A 136 11.78 -10.44 11.51
CA ALA A 136 11.81 -9.89 10.17
C ALA A 136 10.53 -9.06 9.94
N ASP A 137 10.72 -7.83 9.46
CA ASP A 137 9.68 -6.86 9.12
C ASP A 137 9.93 -6.44 7.66
N GLY A 138 8.86 -6.11 6.93
CA GLY A 138 8.89 -5.80 5.51
C GLY A 138 8.26 -6.87 4.62
N GLU A 139 8.36 -6.66 3.31
CA GLU A 139 7.71 -7.51 2.31
C GLU A 139 8.22 -8.97 2.36
N GLY A 140 7.29 -9.93 2.41
CA GLY A 140 7.60 -11.35 2.58
C GLY A 140 7.89 -11.77 4.03
N SER A 141 7.83 -10.85 5.00
CA SER A 141 7.86 -11.20 6.42
C SER A 141 6.55 -11.86 6.88
N ALA A 142 6.62 -12.53 8.02
CA ALA A 142 5.52 -13.32 8.56
C ALA A 142 4.32 -12.47 9.08
N TRP A 143 4.48 -11.14 9.14
CA TRP A 143 3.51 -10.23 9.75
C TRP A 143 3.65 -8.80 9.18
N SER A 144 2.61 -8.01 9.36
CA SER A 144 2.50 -6.58 9.02
C SER A 144 1.83 -5.86 10.20
N TYR A 145 1.69 -4.53 10.16
CA TYR A 145 1.00 -3.79 11.24
C TYR A 145 -0.41 -4.33 11.54
N SER A 146 -1.26 -4.52 10.51
CA SER A 146 -2.61 -5.10 10.65
C SER A 146 -2.62 -6.54 11.16
N THR A 147 -1.64 -7.36 10.77
CA THR A 147 -1.59 -8.77 11.17
C THR A 147 -0.74 -9.01 12.41
N ALA A 148 -0.13 -7.96 12.99
CA ALA A 148 0.79 -8.09 14.12
C ALA A 148 0.14 -8.77 15.33
N CYS A 149 -1.13 -8.45 15.62
CA CYS A 149 -1.89 -9.08 16.69
C CYS A 149 -2.17 -10.56 16.40
N ASP A 150 -2.66 -10.89 15.19
CA ASP A 150 -2.97 -12.26 14.81
C ASP A 150 -1.71 -13.13 14.78
N TYR A 151 -0.61 -12.57 14.28
CA TYR A 151 0.69 -13.21 14.32
C TYR A 151 1.14 -13.41 15.77
N ALA A 152 1.05 -12.41 16.64
CA ALA A 152 1.36 -12.54 18.06
C ALA A 152 0.54 -13.65 18.75
N VAL A 153 -0.76 -13.74 18.46
CA VAL A 153 -1.64 -14.80 18.97
C VAL A 153 -1.21 -16.17 18.42
N SER A 154 -0.95 -16.27 17.12
CA SER A 154 -0.51 -17.53 16.47
C SER A 154 0.82 -18.04 17.04
N GLN A 155 1.70 -17.11 17.42
CA GLN A 155 2.99 -17.40 18.04
C GLN A 155 2.89 -17.63 19.55
N GLY A 156 1.69 -17.51 20.14
CA GLY A 156 1.48 -17.65 21.58
C GLY A 156 2.14 -16.54 22.40
N LEU A 157 2.34 -15.36 21.81
CA LEU A 157 2.99 -14.22 22.44
C LEU A 157 2.01 -13.39 23.28
N ILE A 158 0.74 -13.33 22.86
CA ILE A 158 -0.37 -12.73 23.62
C ILE A 158 -1.63 -13.56 23.48
N SER A 159 -2.56 -13.39 24.42
CA SER A 159 -3.92 -13.95 24.37
C SER A 159 -4.77 -13.24 23.31
N LEU A 160 -5.79 -13.93 22.80
CA LEU A 160 -6.77 -13.31 21.90
C LEU A 160 -7.53 -12.17 22.60
N ALA A 161 -7.78 -12.29 23.91
CA ALA A 161 -8.42 -11.23 24.69
C ALA A 161 -7.57 -9.94 24.70
N THR A 162 -6.26 -10.07 24.90
CA THR A 162 -5.32 -8.95 24.80
C THR A 162 -5.27 -8.38 23.39
N ALA A 163 -5.23 -9.23 22.35
CA ALA A 163 -5.22 -8.81 20.95
C ALA A 163 -6.46 -7.99 20.53
N GLN A 164 -7.62 -8.29 21.14
CA GLN A 164 -8.90 -7.61 20.87
C GLN A 164 -9.18 -6.41 21.80
N SER A 165 -8.30 -6.13 22.76
CA SER A 165 -8.46 -5.01 23.69
C SER A 165 -8.24 -3.65 22.99
N PRO A 166 -8.99 -2.59 23.34
CA PRO A 166 -8.75 -1.25 22.77
C PRO A 166 -7.39 -0.67 23.17
N THR A 167 -6.83 -1.08 24.32
CA THR A 167 -5.54 -0.64 24.82
C THR A 167 -4.79 -1.79 25.48
N ILE A 168 -3.46 -1.72 25.45
CA ILE A 168 -2.61 -2.70 26.14
C ILE A 168 -2.17 -2.16 27.50
N THR A 169 -2.18 -3.02 28.51
CA THR A 169 -1.63 -2.71 29.83
C THR A 169 -0.11 -2.93 29.87
N ARG A 170 0.54 -2.35 30.89
CA ARG A 170 1.97 -2.57 31.17
C ARG A 170 2.26 -4.05 31.44
N GLY A 171 1.35 -4.76 32.07
CA GLY A 171 1.44 -6.19 32.31
C GLY A 171 1.44 -7.00 31.02
N GLU A 172 0.48 -6.75 30.14
CA GLU A 172 0.36 -7.45 28.86
C GLU A 172 1.53 -7.14 27.92
N MET A 173 1.99 -5.88 27.89
CA MET A 173 3.22 -5.50 27.18
C MET A 173 4.44 -6.27 27.71
N ALA A 174 4.53 -6.48 29.02
CA ALA A 174 5.63 -7.24 29.61
C ALA A 174 5.57 -8.72 29.21
N VAL A 175 4.38 -9.32 29.19
CA VAL A 175 4.16 -10.69 28.72
C VAL A 175 4.59 -10.85 27.26
N LEU A 176 4.13 -9.94 26.39
CA LEU A 176 4.52 -9.89 24.97
C LEU A 176 6.04 -9.84 24.80
N ILE A 177 6.73 -8.91 25.47
CA ILE A 177 8.20 -8.77 25.38
C ILE A 177 8.89 -10.04 25.89
N ARG A 178 8.52 -10.57 27.06
CA ARG A 178 9.15 -11.75 27.66
C ARG A 178 9.05 -12.95 26.72
N ARG A 179 7.85 -13.23 26.21
CA ARG A 179 7.61 -14.37 25.31
C ARG A 179 8.34 -14.19 23.96
N ALA A 180 8.36 -12.96 23.42
CA ALA A 180 9.07 -12.67 22.17
C ALA A 180 10.58 -12.91 22.29
N LEU A 181 11.20 -12.42 23.36
CA LEU A 181 12.62 -12.65 23.65
C LEU A 181 12.93 -14.13 23.84
N GLN A 182 12.13 -14.86 24.62
CA GLN A 182 12.33 -16.29 24.84
C GLN A 182 12.26 -17.09 23.54
N LYS A 183 11.34 -16.74 22.63
CA LYS A 183 11.24 -17.38 21.31
C LYS A 183 12.40 -17.05 20.39
N GLN A 184 12.89 -15.80 20.45
CA GLN A 184 14.10 -15.39 19.74
C GLN A 184 15.32 -16.17 20.23
N GLU A 185 15.53 -16.23 21.55
CA GLU A 185 16.64 -16.97 22.19
C GLU A 185 16.59 -18.48 21.89
N ALA A 186 15.39 -19.05 21.72
CA ALA A 186 15.19 -20.46 21.37
C ALA A 186 15.29 -20.75 19.86
N GLY A 187 15.40 -19.73 18.98
CA GLY A 187 15.42 -19.91 17.52
C GLY A 187 14.10 -20.45 16.93
N GLN A 188 12.97 -20.29 17.63
CA GLN A 188 11.66 -20.87 17.28
C GLN A 188 10.72 -19.87 16.59
N GLN A 189 11.23 -19.11 15.62
CA GLN A 189 10.43 -18.23 14.78
C GLN A 189 9.93 -19.01 13.55
N THR A 190 8.64 -19.34 13.50
CA THR A 190 8.04 -20.07 12.36
C THR A 190 7.31 -19.12 11.41
N PRO A 191 7.49 -19.24 10.08
CA PRO A 191 6.65 -18.52 9.12
C PRO A 191 5.20 -19.03 9.17
N PRO A 192 4.19 -18.19 8.90
CA PRO A 192 2.79 -18.57 9.03
C PRO A 192 2.36 -19.50 7.88
N PRO A 193 1.26 -20.24 8.04
CA PRO A 193 0.54 -20.80 6.91
C PRO A 193 0.03 -19.66 6.01
N VAL A 194 0.27 -19.76 4.71
CA VAL A 194 -0.40 -18.93 3.71
C VAL A 194 -1.89 -19.26 3.75
N ALA A 195 -2.69 -18.35 4.30
CA ALA A 195 -4.13 -18.36 4.19
C ALA A 195 -4.57 -17.06 3.53
N VAL A 196 -4.70 -17.08 2.21
CA VAL A 196 -5.54 -16.12 1.50
C VAL A 196 -6.96 -16.69 1.54
N GLU A 197 -7.70 -16.34 2.58
CA GLU A 197 -9.16 -16.31 2.50
C GLU A 197 -9.57 -14.84 2.44
N ALA A 198 -10.36 -14.48 1.43
CA ALA A 198 -10.95 -13.16 1.31
C ALA A 198 -11.65 -12.79 2.63
N GLN A 199 -11.14 -11.79 3.33
CA GLN A 199 -11.75 -11.33 4.58
C GLN A 199 -13.15 -10.80 4.31
N ILE A 200 -14.15 -11.57 4.72
CA ILE A 200 -15.47 -11.04 5.04
C ILE A 200 -15.26 -9.98 6.14
N GLY A 201 -15.40 -8.69 5.79
CA GLY A 201 -15.46 -7.62 6.79
C GLY A 201 -14.48 -6.45 6.65
N ALA A 202 -13.70 -6.32 5.57
CA ALA A 202 -12.74 -5.21 5.37
C ALA A 202 -13.37 -3.81 5.28
N TYR A 203 -14.68 -3.75 5.04
CA TYR A 203 -15.48 -2.53 5.05
C TYR A 203 -16.81 -2.76 5.76
N GLN A 204 -17.24 -1.79 6.57
CA GLN A 204 -18.59 -1.74 7.15
C GLN A 204 -19.30 -0.49 6.65
N THR A 205 -20.50 -0.66 6.11
CA THR A 205 -21.39 0.46 5.73
C THR A 205 -22.34 0.73 6.88
N HIS A 206 -22.39 1.98 7.32
CA HIS A 206 -23.28 2.44 8.37
C HIS A 206 -24.61 2.93 7.77
N PRO A 207 -25.71 2.98 8.56
CA PRO A 207 -27.02 3.42 8.08
C PRO A 207 -27.05 4.85 7.49
N ASP A 208 -26.11 5.70 7.87
CA ASP A 208 -25.94 7.06 7.33
C ASP A 208 -25.16 7.11 6.00
N GLY A 209 -24.79 5.94 5.45
CA GLY A 209 -24.01 5.80 4.22
C GLY A 209 -22.51 5.97 4.40
N SER A 210 -22.04 6.22 5.64
CA SER A 210 -20.61 6.24 5.93
C SER A 210 -20.01 4.83 5.87
N ILE A 211 -18.72 4.77 5.57
CA ILE A 211 -17.96 3.54 5.41
C ILE A 211 -16.79 3.55 6.40
N THR A 212 -16.51 2.43 7.06
CA THR A 212 -15.29 2.25 7.86
C THR A 212 -14.46 1.09 7.35
N ILE A 213 -13.14 1.30 7.23
CA ILE A 213 -12.16 0.25 6.94
C ILE A 213 -11.69 -0.44 8.22
N SER A 214 -11.46 -1.74 8.15
CA SER A 214 -11.05 -2.58 9.29
C SER A 214 -9.74 -3.34 9.06
N ALA A 215 -9.10 -3.14 7.91
CA ALA A 215 -7.83 -3.77 7.53
C ALA A 215 -6.90 -2.73 6.87
N ASP A 216 -5.62 -3.04 6.73
CA ASP A 216 -4.64 -2.17 6.06
C ASP A 216 -4.79 -2.17 4.54
N SER A 217 -5.30 -3.26 3.96
CA SER A 217 -5.52 -3.35 2.53
C SER A 217 -6.73 -4.22 2.23
N TRP A 218 -7.33 -3.97 1.07
CA TRP A 218 -8.43 -4.78 0.58
C TRP A 218 -8.58 -4.69 -0.93
N SER A 219 -8.84 -5.85 -1.50
CA SER A 219 -9.30 -6.07 -2.87
C SER A 219 -10.34 -7.20 -2.82
N ARG A 220 -11.31 -7.21 -3.75
CA ARG A 220 -12.30 -8.30 -3.81
C ARG A 220 -11.66 -9.60 -4.29
N GLU A 221 -10.72 -9.47 -5.22
CA GLU A 221 -9.94 -10.56 -5.78
C GLU A 221 -8.46 -10.36 -5.50
N ASP A 222 -7.75 -11.46 -5.23
CA ASP A 222 -6.29 -11.48 -5.15
C ASP A 222 -5.69 -11.74 -6.54
N PHE A 223 -5.62 -10.70 -7.36
CA PHE A 223 -5.04 -10.73 -8.70
C PHE A 223 -3.55 -11.10 -8.69
N SER A 224 -2.86 -10.87 -7.57
CA SER A 224 -1.42 -11.10 -7.44
C SER A 224 -1.03 -12.59 -7.53
N GLN A 225 -1.98 -13.51 -7.34
CA GLN A 225 -1.75 -14.96 -7.48
C GLN A 225 -1.40 -15.36 -8.91
N GLN A 226 -1.96 -14.67 -9.89
CA GLN A 226 -1.74 -14.97 -11.31
C GLN A 226 -0.59 -14.16 -11.89
N ALA A 227 -0.13 -13.13 -11.17
CA ALA A 227 0.91 -12.23 -11.59
C ALA A 227 2.31 -12.88 -11.46
N ASN A 228 3.27 -12.39 -12.26
CA ASN A 228 4.68 -12.72 -12.09
C ASN A 228 5.18 -12.21 -10.72
N PRO A 229 5.63 -13.07 -9.80
CA PRO A 229 6.09 -12.63 -8.49
C PRO A 229 7.32 -11.71 -8.54
N ALA A 230 8.11 -11.75 -9.62
CA ALA A 230 9.34 -10.96 -9.75
C ALA A 230 9.10 -9.45 -9.92
N VAL A 231 7.88 -9.02 -10.25
CA VAL A 231 7.56 -7.60 -10.36
C VAL A 231 7.25 -6.94 -9.02
N PHE A 232 7.11 -7.75 -7.95
CA PHE A 232 6.84 -7.24 -6.61
C PHE A 232 8.16 -6.95 -5.91
N THR A 233 8.55 -5.68 -5.92
CA THR A 233 9.83 -5.23 -5.37
C THR A 233 9.69 -3.86 -4.72
N GLY A 234 10.23 -3.70 -3.51
CA GLY A 234 10.37 -2.40 -2.87
C GLY A 234 9.02 -1.74 -2.59
N TYR A 235 8.67 -0.71 -3.36
CA TYR A 235 7.39 0.00 -3.22
C TYR A 235 6.22 -0.67 -3.96
N TYR A 236 6.49 -1.68 -4.78
CA TYR A 236 5.51 -2.30 -5.68
C TYR A 236 4.96 -3.60 -5.09
N THR A 237 4.13 -3.49 -4.06
CA THR A 237 3.65 -4.66 -3.31
C THR A 237 2.47 -5.36 -3.99
N ARG A 238 2.16 -6.57 -3.53
CA ARG A 238 0.97 -7.33 -3.96
C ARG A 238 -0.33 -6.62 -3.60
N GLU A 239 -0.40 -5.99 -2.44
CA GLU A 239 -1.57 -5.25 -1.96
C GLU A 239 -1.80 -4.02 -2.85
N LEU A 240 -0.73 -3.31 -3.20
CA LEU A 240 -0.80 -2.21 -4.16
C LEU A 240 -1.25 -2.71 -5.53
N TYR A 241 -0.67 -3.81 -6.00
CA TYR A 241 -1.06 -4.44 -7.26
C TYR A 241 -2.54 -4.75 -7.29
N ASN A 242 -3.03 -5.45 -6.27
CA ASN A 242 -4.42 -5.85 -6.12
C ASN A 242 -5.36 -4.64 -6.05
N ALA A 243 -5.00 -3.60 -5.28
CA ALA A 243 -5.80 -2.39 -5.19
C ALA A 243 -5.93 -1.67 -6.54
N ILE A 244 -4.83 -1.52 -7.29
CA ILE A 244 -4.85 -0.91 -8.63
C ILE A 244 -5.59 -1.80 -9.62
N ARG A 245 -5.35 -3.11 -9.60
CA ARG A 245 -6.00 -4.07 -10.52
C ARG A 245 -7.50 -4.08 -10.37
N GLN A 246 -7.97 -4.09 -9.13
CA GLN A 246 -9.38 -4.03 -8.83
C GLN A 246 -10.01 -2.76 -9.43
N THR A 247 -9.37 -1.59 -9.27
CA THR A 247 -9.82 -0.36 -9.92
C THR A 247 -9.90 -0.48 -11.45
N LEU A 248 -8.94 -1.15 -12.09
CA LEU A 248 -8.96 -1.34 -13.54
C LEU A 248 -10.11 -2.28 -13.98
N VAL A 249 -10.34 -3.35 -13.23
CA VAL A 249 -11.41 -4.33 -13.53
C VAL A 249 -12.80 -3.75 -13.28
N ASP A 250 -12.96 -2.95 -12.23
CA ASP A 250 -14.26 -2.36 -11.89
C ASP A 250 -14.52 -1.00 -12.53
N TYR A 251 -13.60 -0.52 -13.37
CA TYR A 251 -13.85 0.68 -14.13
C TYR A 251 -15.16 0.53 -14.93
N GLY A 252 -16.02 1.56 -14.90
CA GLY A 252 -17.38 1.52 -15.45
C GLY A 252 -18.45 1.06 -14.46
N ASN A 253 -18.09 0.33 -13.39
CA ASN A 253 -19.01 -0.06 -12.32
C ASN A 253 -19.13 0.98 -11.20
N GLN A 254 -18.38 2.09 -11.26
CA GLN A 254 -18.33 3.13 -10.20
C GLN A 254 -19.69 3.74 -9.84
N GLY A 255 -20.66 3.72 -10.77
CA GLY A 255 -22.03 4.19 -10.53
C GLY A 255 -22.95 3.16 -9.86
N SER A 256 -22.48 1.93 -9.65
CA SER A 256 -23.25 0.87 -8.99
C SER A 256 -23.38 1.15 -7.49
N PRO A 257 -24.56 0.95 -6.87
CA PRO A 257 -24.73 1.04 -5.42
C PRO A 257 -23.83 0.05 -4.65
N ASP A 258 -23.42 -1.03 -5.32
CA ASP A 258 -22.56 -2.07 -4.77
C ASP A 258 -21.07 -1.81 -5.01
N TYR A 259 -20.71 -0.74 -5.72
CA TYR A 259 -19.31 -0.40 -5.96
C TYR A 259 -18.58 -0.07 -4.64
N ARG A 260 -17.38 -0.60 -4.49
CA ARG A 260 -16.49 -0.35 -3.35
C ARG A 260 -15.07 -0.15 -3.86
N TYR A 261 -14.37 0.86 -3.37
CA TYR A 261 -12.98 1.13 -3.75
C TYR A 261 -12.05 0.13 -3.06
N ALA A 262 -11.18 -0.51 -3.86
CA ALA A 262 -10.04 -1.22 -3.32
C ALA A 262 -9.01 -0.24 -2.78
N TYR A 263 -8.24 -0.68 -1.79
CA TYR A 263 -7.28 0.18 -1.10
C TYR A 263 -6.10 -0.60 -0.57
N THR A 264 -5.02 0.11 -0.30
CA THR A 264 -3.82 -0.38 0.38
C THR A 264 -3.22 0.74 1.23
N MET A 265 -2.14 0.44 1.97
CA MET A 265 -1.31 1.44 2.63
C MET A 265 -0.10 1.78 1.77
N VAL A 266 0.10 3.06 1.49
CA VAL A 266 1.27 3.61 0.82
C VAL A 266 1.87 4.70 1.70
N ALA A 267 3.04 4.39 2.28
CA ALA A 267 3.78 5.33 3.12
C ALA A 267 4.07 6.65 2.39
N LYS A 268 4.06 7.75 3.13
CA LYS A 268 4.45 9.08 2.59
C LYS A 268 5.91 9.10 2.14
N GLY A 269 6.28 10.13 1.38
CA GLY A 269 7.63 10.31 0.86
C GLY A 269 7.87 9.52 -0.43
N ASP A 270 8.93 8.72 -0.45
CA ASP A 270 9.40 8.06 -1.66
C ASP A 270 8.44 6.98 -2.16
N ALA A 271 7.82 6.21 -1.26
CA ALA A 271 6.82 5.21 -1.63
C ALA A 271 5.62 5.87 -2.33
N TYR A 272 5.02 6.90 -1.74
CA TYR A 272 3.93 7.66 -2.37
C TYR A 272 4.34 8.25 -3.73
N SER A 273 5.57 8.76 -3.85
CA SER A 273 6.08 9.31 -5.11
C SER A 273 6.25 8.24 -6.18
N ALA A 274 6.74 7.05 -5.82
CA ALA A 274 6.85 5.90 -6.71
C ALA A 274 5.48 5.40 -7.19
N VAL A 275 4.50 5.27 -6.28
CA VAL A 275 3.13 4.87 -6.65
C VAL A 275 2.46 5.93 -7.54
N LYS A 276 2.62 7.22 -7.21
CA LYS A 276 2.13 8.32 -8.05
C LYS A 276 2.75 8.29 -9.45
N ASN A 277 4.03 7.94 -9.55
CA ASN A 277 4.70 7.78 -10.84
C ASN A 277 4.07 6.64 -11.67
N VAL A 278 3.81 5.48 -11.05
CA VAL A 278 3.15 4.33 -11.70
C VAL A 278 1.78 4.71 -12.28
N VAL A 279 0.88 5.29 -11.46
CA VAL A 279 -0.47 5.66 -11.91
C VAL A 279 -0.45 6.79 -12.96
N GLY A 280 0.52 7.70 -12.89
CA GLY A 280 0.72 8.74 -13.89
C GLY A 280 1.18 8.20 -15.25
N ARG A 281 2.11 7.23 -15.25
CA ARG A 281 2.64 6.61 -16.48
C ARG A 281 1.58 5.83 -17.25
N MET A 282 0.67 5.16 -16.55
CA MET A 282 -0.47 4.44 -17.17
C MET A 282 -1.64 5.33 -17.58
N SER A 283 -1.74 6.57 -17.06
CA SER A 283 -2.90 7.44 -17.34
C SER A 283 -2.97 7.80 -18.82
N GLY A 284 -4.03 7.39 -19.51
CA GLY A 284 -4.33 7.73 -20.90
C GLY A 284 -5.59 8.58 -20.97
N VAL A 285 -6.63 8.09 -21.65
CA VAL A 285 -7.99 8.68 -21.59
C VAL A 285 -8.47 8.76 -20.15
N LEU A 286 -8.24 7.68 -19.39
CA LEU A 286 -8.47 7.62 -17.96
C LEU A 286 -7.26 8.17 -17.21
N ARG A 287 -7.54 9.09 -16.30
CA ARG A 287 -6.60 9.51 -15.28
C ARG A 287 -6.80 8.67 -14.04
N TYR A 288 -5.71 8.06 -13.61
CA TYR A 288 -5.61 7.32 -12.37
C TYR A 288 -4.99 8.21 -11.31
N GLU A 289 -5.66 8.36 -10.18
CA GLU A 289 -5.14 9.17 -9.09
C GLU A 289 -5.53 8.64 -7.72
N HIS A 290 -4.74 9.04 -6.72
CA HIS A 290 -5.07 8.77 -5.33
C HIS A 290 -6.43 9.39 -5.00
N TYR A 291 -7.30 8.58 -4.42
CA TYR A 291 -8.64 8.92 -4.03
C TYR A 291 -8.90 8.53 -2.58
N ALA A 292 -9.62 9.40 -1.88
CA ALA A 292 -10.17 9.13 -0.57
C ALA A 292 -11.70 9.30 -0.66
N PRO A 293 -12.50 8.23 -0.43
CA PRO A 293 -13.95 8.34 -0.46
C PRO A 293 -14.46 9.34 0.58
N LYS A 294 -15.35 10.26 0.17
CA LYS A 294 -15.89 11.30 1.07
C LYS A 294 -16.65 10.75 2.27
N ASN A 295 -17.23 9.56 2.13
CA ASN A 295 -18.00 8.88 3.16
C ASN A 295 -17.14 7.96 4.05
N LEU A 296 -15.81 7.93 3.87
CA LEU A 296 -14.90 7.14 4.70
C LEU A 296 -14.72 7.78 6.09
N ALA A 297 -15.41 7.23 7.10
CA ALA A 297 -15.51 7.82 8.43
C ALA A 297 -14.23 7.70 9.27
N ASN A 298 -13.41 6.67 9.02
CA ASN A 298 -12.20 6.40 9.78
C ASN A 298 -10.91 6.55 8.98
N TYR A 299 -10.93 7.34 7.90
CA TYR A 299 -9.71 7.65 7.11
C TYR A 299 -8.55 8.14 7.99
N TRP A 300 -8.85 8.89 9.06
CA TRP A 300 -7.86 9.38 10.02
C TRP A 300 -7.09 8.28 10.79
N GLN A 301 -7.61 7.05 10.85
CA GLN A 301 -6.92 5.90 11.45
C GLN A 301 -5.82 5.34 10.54
N TYR A 302 -5.89 5.64 9.23
CA TYR A 302 -5.06 5.05 8.19
C TYR A 302 -4.48 6.18 7.33
N LEU A 303 -3.49 6.89 7.86
CA LEU A 303 -2.91 8.07 7.20
C LEU A 303 -2.20 7.77 5.88
N ASP A 304 -1.79 6.51 5.72
CA ASP A 304 -1.19 5.97 4.50
C ASP A 304 -2.23 5.33 3.57
N TYR A 305 -3.53 5.45 3.86
CA TYR A 305 -4.58 4.96 2.98
C TYR A 305 -4.38 5.46 1.56
N TYR A 306 -4.47 4.51 0.63
CA TYR A 306 -4.34 4.75 -0.78
C TYR A 306 -5.34 3.90 -1.55
N ALA A 307 -6.37 4.53 -2.09
CA ALA A 307 -7.21 3.96 -3.13
C ALA A 307 -6.95 4.67 -4.46
N VAL A 308 -7.24 3.98 -5.57
CA VAL A 308 -7.13 4.56 -6.91
C VAL A 308 -8.52 4.83 -7.46
N ASP A 309 -8.75 6.08 -7.85
CA ASP A 309 -9.86 6.48 -8.70
C ASP A 309 -9.41 6.48 -10.16
N ALA A 310 -10.34 6.15 -11.06
CA ALA A 310 -10.13 6.11 -12.49
C ALA A 310 -11.25 6.90 -13.16
N LYS A 311 -10.91 8.01 -13.81
CA LYS A 311 -11.90 8.89 -14.45
C LYS A 311 -11.41 9.46 -15.76
N VAL A 312 -12.34 9.67 -16.69
CA VAL A 312 -12.08 10.47 -17.88
C VAL A 312 -11.71 11.88 -17.46
N GLN A 313 -10.59 12.39 -17.95
CA GLN A 313 -10.21 13.78 -17.70
C GLN A 313 -11.20 14.70 -18.40
N GLU A 314 -11.73 15.70 -17.68
CA GLU A 314 -12.69 16.65 -18.25
C GLU A 314 -12.12 17.33 -19.50
N SER A 315 -10.84 17.72 -19.45
CA SER A 315 -10.11 18.31 -20.58
C SER A 315 -9.94 17.39 -21.78
N TYR A 316 -10.24 16.10 -21.65
CA TYR A 316 -10.12 15.11 -22.71
C TYR A 316 -11.45 14.80 -23.39
N ARG A 317 -12.58 15.38 -22.94
CA ARG A 317 -13.88 15.19 -23.61
C ARG A 317 -13.86 15.69 -25.05
N GLU A 318 -13.46 16.94 -25.27
CA GLU A 318 -13.38 17.52 -26.62
C GLU A 318 -12.36 16.79 -27.51
N PRO A 319 -11.13 16.48 -27.04
CA PRO A 319 -10.20 15.61 -27.77
C PRO A 319 -10.80 14.26 -28.16
N LEU A 320 -11.51 13.58 -27.26
CA LEU A 320 -12.14 12.30 -27.54
C LEU A 320 -13.24 12.41 -28.61
N GLU A 321 -14.03 13.48 -28.56
CA GLU A 321 -15.04 13.77 -29.58
C GLU A 321 -14.38 14.03 -30.94
N PHE A 322 -13.28 14.78 -30.96
CA PHE A 322 -12.53 15.08 -32.18
C PHE A 322 -11.96 13.82 -32.85
N ILE A 323 -11.41 12.89 -32.07
CA ILE A 323 -10.82 11.64 -32.60
C ILE A 323 -11.83 10.52 -32.86
N GLN A 324 -13.16 10.74 -32.70
CA GLN A 324 -14.15 9.68 -32.98
C GLN A 324 -14.01 9.04 -34.37
N PRO A 325 -13.74 9.77 -35.47
CA PRO A 325 -13.49 9.15 -36.77
C PRO A 325 -12.24 8.25 -36.77
N VAL A 326 -11.19 8.64 -36.04
CA VAL A 326 -9.93 7.89 -35.90
C VAL A 326 -10.16 6.60 -35.12
N ILE A 327 -10.92 6.67 -34.02
CA ILE A 327 -11.34 5.49 -33.24
C ILE A 327 -12.16 4.54 -34.12
N ALA A 328 -13.11 5.06 -34.90
CA ALA A 328 -13.94 4.27 -35.79
C ALA A 328 -13.14 3.56 -36.90
N GLU A 329 -12.15 4.23 -37.47
CA GLU A 329 -11.24 3.65 -38.47
C GLU A 329 -10.34 2.59 -37.83
N ALA A 330 -9.69 2.90 -36.70
CA ALA A 330 -8.83 1.96 -35.99
C ALA A 330 -9.57 0.67 -35.60
N ASN A 331 -10.83 0.77 -35.18
CA ASN A 331 -11.65 -0.39 -34.81
C ASN A 331 -12.08 -1.27 -36.00
N GLN A 332 -11.88 -0.82 -37.24
CA GLN A 332 -12.09 -1.64 -38.44
C GLN A 332 -10.84 -2.39 -38.90
N LEU A 333 -9.66 -2.06 -38.35
CA LEU A 333 -8.41 -2.73 -38.69
C LEU A 333 -8.37 -4.15 -38.15
N ALA A 334 -7.68 -5.04 -38.86
CA ALA A 334 -7.74 -6.48 -38.61
C ALA A 334 -6.91 -6.93 -37.40
N SER A 335 -5.97 -6.09 -36.92
CA SER A 335 -5.11 -6.41 -35.79
C SER A 335 -4.73 -5.18 -34.96
N ASP A 336 -4.36 -5.43 -33.71
CA ASP A 336 -3.84 -4.39 -32.82
C ASP A 336 -2.52 -3.79 -33.33
N ARG A 337 -1.73 -4.55 -34.09
CA ARG A 337 -0.56 -4.04 -34.81
C ARG A 337 -0.94 -2.96 -35.81
N GLU A 338 -1.91 -3.25 -36.68
CA GLU A 338 -2.37 -2.27 -37.68
C GLU A 338 -2.95 -1.03 -37.00
N LYS A 339 -3.67 -1.18 -35.87
CA LYS A 339 -4.13 -0.04 -35.05
C LYS A 339 -2.97 0.84 -34.60
N VAL A 340 -1.94 0.25 -33.99
CA VAL A 340 -0.79 1.02 -33.48
C VAL A 340 -0.04 1.72 -34.63
N GLU A 341 0.14 1.06 -35.77
CA GLU A 341 0.76 1.66 -36.96
C GLU A 341 -0.07 2.83 -37.51
N TYR A 342 -1.39 2.66 -37.61
CA TYR A 342 -2.32 3.71 -38.03
C TYR A 342 -2.29 4.92 -37.08
N LEU A 343 -2.37 4.69 -35.76
CA LEU A 343 -2.35 5.77 -34.76
C LEU A 343 -1.00 6.50 -34.74
N HIS A 344 0.10 5.77 -34.97
CA HIS A 344 1.43 6.34 -35.10
C HIS A 344 1.48 7.31 -36.29
N ASP A 345 1.09 6.83 -37.47
CA ASP A 345 1.09 7.64 -38.69
C ASP A 345 0.15 8.84 -38.57
N TYR A 346 -1.03 8.64 -37.99
CA TYR A 346 -1.98 9.71 -37.72
C TYR A 346 -1.36 10.83 -36.87
N LEU A 347 -0.67 10.49 -35.78
CA LEU A 347 -0.04 11.48 -34.92
C LEU A 347 1.09 12.26 -35.63
N CYS A 348 1.86 11.59 -36.49
CA CYS A 348 2.86 12.27 -37.36
C CYS A 348 2.23 13.27 -38.34
N THR A 349 0.93 13.16 -38.66
CA THR A 349 0.26 14.18 -39.51
C THR A 349 -0.16 15.43 -38.75
N LEU A 350 -0.20 15.36 -37.41
CA LEU A 350 -0.69 16.45 -36.55
C LEU A 350 0.45 17.23 -35.90
N LEU A 351 1.60 16.59 -35.69
CA LEU A 351 2.70 17.14 -34.91
C LEU A 351 3.98 17.19 -35.72
N ALA A 352 4.85 18.15 -35.38
CA ALA A 352 6.23 18.22 -35.82
C ALA A 352 7.16 18.38 -34.62
N TYR A 353 8.21 17.57 -34.57
CA TYR A 353 9.14 17.58 -33.45
C TYR A 353 9.82 18.96 -33.27
N GLU A 354 9.75 19.49 -32.04
CA GLU A 354 10.48 20.68 -31.62
C GLU A 354 10.82 20.61 -30.13
N GLU A 355 12.07 20.89 -29.79
CA GLU A 355 12.52 20.87 -28.41
C GLU A 355 11.80 21.93 -27.56
N GLY A 356 11.34 21.55 -26.37
CA GLY A 356 10.63 22.44 -25.44
C GLY A 356 9.14 22.69 -25.77
N ALA A 357 8.67 22.33 -26.97
CA ALA A 357 7.28 22.48 -27.36
C ALA A 357 6.36 21.43 -26.70
N LYS A 358 5.08 21.77 -26.50
CA LYS A 358 4.14 20.99 -25.65
C LYS A 358 2.70 21.00 -26.18
N ALA A 359 2.48 20.64 -27.44
CA ALA A 359 1.12 20.31 -27.88
C ALA A 359 0.67 19.03 -27.15
N MET A 360 -0.26 19.15 -26.21
CA MET A 360 -0.83 18.03 -25.43
C MET A 360 -2.20 17.66 -26.02
N PRO A 361 -2.93 16.65 -25.53
CA PRO A 361 -4.15 16.18 -26.20
C PRO A 361 -5.21 17.26 -26.47
N PRO A 362 -5.46 18.24 -25.56
CA PRO A 362 -6.39 19.35 -25.82
C PRO A 362 -5.99 20.27 -26.99
N GLN A 363 -4.70 20.30 -27.36
CA GLN A 363 -4.21 21.06 -28.52
C GLN A 363 -4.05 20.17 -29.76
N ALA A 364 -3.43 18.99 -29.60
CA ALA A 364 -3.14 18.07 -30.69
C ALA A 364 -4.40 17.51 -31.35
N PHE A 365 -5.48 17.31 -30.58
CA PHE A 365 -6.74 16.75 -31.05
C PHE A 365 -7.85 17.80 -31.04
N ALA A 366 -7.55 18.94 -31.65
CA ALA A 366 -8.48 20.03 -31.86
C ALA A 366 -8.30 20.60 -33.28
N PRO A 367 -9.29 21.29 -33.85
CA PRO A 367 -9.15 21.89 -35.17
C PRO A 367 -7.95 22.86 -35.25
N HIS A 368 -6.97 22.55 -36.10
CA HIS A 368 -5.81 23.40 -36.37
C HIS A 368 -5.36 23.30 -37.83
N ILE A 369 -4.55 24.26 -38.28
CA ILE A 369 -3.97 24.27 -39.63
C ILE A 369 -2.50 23.91 -39.52
N GLY A 370 -2.09 22.88 -40.27
CA GLY A 370 -0.72 22.38 -40.26
C GLY A 370 -0.36 21.62 -38.98
N GLU A 371 0.92 21.30 -38.87
CA GLU A 371 1.47 20.55 -37.74
C GLU A 371 1.73 21.47 -36.53
N LEU A 372 1.38 20.99 -35.33
CA LEU A 372 1.73 21.64 -34.07
C LEU A 372 3.11 21.21 -33.59
N LYS A 373 3.80 22.11 -32.88
CA LYS A 373 5.13 21.82 -32.32
C LYS A 373 5.01 21.02 -31.02
N ALA A 374 5.74 19.92 -30.93
CA ALA A 374 5.74 19.03 -29.76
C ALA A 374 7.11 18.41 -29.47
N ASN A 375 7.45 18.25 -28.19
CA ASN A 375 8.64 17.51 -27.77
C ASN A 375 8.32 16.02 -27.50
N CYS A 376 9.33 15.21 -27.20
CA CYS A 376 9.16 13.77 -26.98
C CYS A 376 8.14 13.41 -25.89
N GLY A 377 8.06 14.20 -24.81
CA GLY A 377 7.06 14.02 -23.76
C GLY A 377 5.63 14.24 -24.24
N ALA A 378 5.41 15.26 -25.07
CA ALA A 378 4.11 15.55 -25.68
C ALA A 378 3.67 14.41 -26.62
N TYR A 379 4.53 14.00 -27.57
CA TYR A 379 4.26 12.84 -28.43
C TYR A 379 3.92 11.58 -27.62
N ALA A 380 4.67 11.31 -26.55
CA ALA A 380 4.43 10.11 -25.75
C ALA A 380 3.09 10.14 -24.98
N VAL A 381 2.63 11.33 -24.58
CA VAL A 381 1.31 11.50 -23.95
C VAL A 381 0.19 11.41 -24.98
N ASP A 382 0.33 12.07 -26.13
CA ASP A 382 -0.67 12.07 -27.20
C ASP A 382 -0.85 10.67 -27.79
N PHE A 383 0.25 9.94 -28.00
CA PHE A 383 0.19 8.57 -28.49
C PHE A 383 -0.45 7.60 -27.49
N LYS A 384 -0.14 7.75 -26.19
CA LYS A 384 -0.80 6.98 -25.13
C LYS A 384 -2.29 7.30 -25.03
N PHE A 385 -2.68 8.56 -25.23
CA PHE A 385 -4.09 8.96 -25.30
C PHE A 385 -4.81 8.26 -26.45
N LEU A 386 -4.23 8.26 -27.66
CA LEU A 386 -4.77 7.54 -28.81
C LEU A 386 -4.91 6.04 -28.56
N CYS A 387 -3.86 5.38 -28.05
CA CYS A 387 -3.89 3.95 -27.72
C CYS A 387 -4.99 3.62 -26.70
N SER A 388 -5.10 4.44 -25.65
CA SER A 388 -6.12 4.28 -24.61
C SER A 388 -7.54 4.49 -25.12
N ALA A 389 -7.75 5.23 -26.21
CA ALA A 389 -9.07 5.44 -26.80
C ALA A 389 -9.56 4.26 -27.64
N VAL A 390 -8.67 3.32 -27.97
CA VAL A 390 -8.97 2.09 -28.75
C VAL A 390 -8.59 0.82 -27.97
N ASP A 391 -8.52 0.92 -26.64
CA ASP A 391 -8.24 -0.17 -25.70
C ASP A 391 -6.91 -0.92 -25.93
N ILE A 392 -5.89 -0.24 -26.46
CA ILE A 392 -4.53 -0.78 -26.57
C ILE A 392 -3.73 -0.46 -25.29
N PRO A 393 -3.23 -1.47 -24.54
CA PRO A 393 -2.39 -1.24 -23.38
C PRO A 393 -1.13 -0.48 -23.77
N CYS A 394 -1.01 0.75 -23.27
CA CYS A 394 0.09 1.66 -23.57
C CYS A 394 0.47 2.47 -22.33
N PHE A 395 1.76 2.61 -22.07
CA PHE A 395 2.27 3.47 -21.01
C PHE A 395 3.57 4.16 -21.42
N THR A 396 3.92 5.21 -20.71
CA THR A 396 5.16 5.97 -20.99
C THR A 396 6.36 5.37 -20.27
N ILE A 397 7.52 5.46 -20.92
CA ILE A 397 8.83 5.04 -20.41
C ILE A 397 9.82 6.17 -20.73
N SER A 398 10.83 6.34 -19.88
CA SER A 398 11.72 7.49 -20.01
C SER A 398 13.14 7.19 -19.56
N THR A 399 14.03 8.03 -20.08
CA THR A 399 15.39 8.27 -19.59
C THR A 399 15.40 9.66 -18.95
N ASP A 400 16.57 10.11 -18.49
CA ASP A 400 16.79 11.47 -18.00
C ASP A 400 16.50 12.57 -19.05
N ILE A 401 16.66 12.26 -20.33
CA ILE A 401 16.53 13.25 -21.43
C ILE A 401 15.47 12.93 -22.49
N HIS A 402 14.78 11.78 -22.39
CA HIS A 402 13.88 11.31 -23.45
C HIS A 402 12.73 10.48 -22.92
N THR A 403 11.54 10.60 -23.52
CA THR A 403 10.33 9.84 -23.17
C THR A 403 9.71 9.23 -24.42
N TRP A 404 9.27 7.98 -24.34
CA TRP A 404 8.58 7.26 -25.42
C TRP A 404 7.55 6.28 -24.83
N ASN A 405 6.98 5.37 -25.63
CA ASN A 405 5.93 4.45 -25.20
C ASN A 405 6.35 2.97 -25.27
N MET A 406 5.74 2.18 -24.39
CA MET A 406 5.61 0.74 -24.57
C MET A 406 4.14 0.40 -24.84
N VAL A 407 3.90 -0.46 -25.83
CA VAL A 407 2.57 -0.95 -26.20
C VAL A 407 2.55 -2.48 -26.15
N TYR A 408 1.43 -3.08 -25.74
CA TYR A 408 1.27 -4.53 -25.77
C TYR A 408 0.55 -4.96 -27.04
N VAL A 409 1.26 -5.64 -27.94
CA VAL A 409 0.75 -6.09 -29.25
C VAL A 409 1.35 -7.46 -29.55
N ASP A 410 0.57 -8.33 -30.19
CA ASP A 410 1.01 -9.69 -30.57
C ASP A 410 1.59 -10.52 -29.41
N GLY A 411 1.04 -10.34 -28.21
CA GLY A 411 1.47 -11.07 -27.02
C GLY A 411 2.79 -10.59 -26.38
N LYS A 412 3.29 -9.41 -26.77
CA LYS A 412 4.56 -8.87 -26.28
C LYS A 412 4.52 -7.36 -26.10
N TRP A 413 5.38 -6.86 -25.21
CA TRP A 413 5.60 -5.43 -25.03
C TRP A 413 6.62 -4.92 -26.04
N LEU A 414 6.21 -3.95 -26.86
CA LEU A 414 7.00 -3.39 -27.95
C LEU A 414 7.19 -1.88 -27.75
N HIS A 415 8.34 -1.38 -28.18
CA HIS A 415 8.70 0.04 -28.14
C HIS A 415 8.06 0.79 -29.31
N VAL A 416 7.47 1.94 -29.01
CA VAL A 416 7.01 2.92 -30.01
C VAL A 416 7.53 4.29 -29.61
N ASP A 417 8.27 4.93 -30.52
CA ASP A 417 8.79 6.28 -30.35
C ASP A 417 8.41 7.14 -31.55
N VAL A 418 7.19 7.68 -31.49
CA VAL A 418 6.64 8.53 -32.55
C VAL A 418 7.50 9.77 -32.76
N SER A 419 8.04 10.36 -31.70
CA SER A 419 8.87 11.57 -31.78
C SER A 419 10.17 11.36 -32.55
N LEU A 420 10.84 10.23 -32.31
CA LEU A 420 12.06 9.86 -33.04
C LEU A 420 11.75 9.51 -34.50
N ASN A 421 10.70 8.70 -34.71
CA ASN A 421 10.28 8.27 -36.04
C ASN A 421 9.90 9.48 -36.91
N ASP A 422 9.16 10.44 -36.35
CA ASP A 422 8.79 11.69 -37.01
C ASP A 422 10.03 12.53 -37.37
N LEU A 423 10.88 12.84 -36.36
CA LEU A 423 12.09 13.64 -36.55
C LEU A 423 13.05 13.06 -37.59
N THR A 424 13.12 11.73 -37.69
CA THR A 424 14.04 11.03 -38.60
C THR A 424 13.38 10.57 -39.90
N HIS A 425 12.08 10.85 -40.08
CA HIS A 425 11.26 10.33 -41.17
C HIS A 425 11.46 8.81 -41.37
N SER A 426 11.45 8.06 -40.27
CA SER A 426 11.70 6.62 -40.24
C SER A 426 10.63 5.88 -39.44
N ARG A 427 10.67 4.55 -39.49
CA ARG A 427 9.84 3.65 -38.64
C ARG A 427 10.71 2.79 -37.74
N ALA A 428 11.90 3.29 -37.37
CA ALA A 428 12.92 2.49 -36.70
C ALA A 428 12.45 1.96 -35.34
N ILE A 429 11.69 2.76 -34.59
CA ILE A 429 11.11 2.38 -33.30
C ILE A 429 9.58 2.43 -33.43
N LEU A 430 9.02 1.66 -34.36
CA LEU A 430 7.59 1.39 -34.47
C LEU A 430 7.39 -0.10 -34.26
N LEU A 431 6.87 -0.47 -33.09
CA LEU A 431 6.69 -1.87 -32.67
C LEU A 431 8.01 -2.66 -32.62
N SER A 432 9.09 -2.01 -32.15
CA SER A 432 10.41 -2.62 -32.00
C SER A 432 10.51 -3.42 -30.70
N GLU A 433 11.14 -4.59 -30.72
CA GLU A 433 11.43 -5.37 -29.51
C GLU A 433 12.56 -4.72 -28.69
N ASP A 434 13.55 -4.15 -29.38
CA ASP A 434 14.72 -3.53 -28.76
C ASP A 434 14.70 -2.01 -28.95
N TYR A 435 15.23 -1.30 -27.96
CA TYR A 435 15.58 0.11 -28.09
C TYR A 435 17.04 0.32 -27.65
N PRO A 436 18.01 0.15 -28.57
CA PRO A 436 19.42 0.21 -28.24
C PRO A 436 19.82 1.54 -27.60
N ARG A 437 20.63 1.46 -26.53
CA ARG A 437 21.22 2.62 -25.81
C ARG A 437 20.23 3.54 -25.10
N LYS A 438 18.97 3.13 -24.93
CA LYS A 438 18.00 3.78 -24.04
C LYS A 438 17.80 2.90 -22.80
N ILE A 439 18.32 3.36 -21.66
CA ILE A 439 18.17 2.66 -20.39
C ILE A 439 16.99 3.28 -19.66
N ASP A 440 15.98 2.46 -19.37
CA ASP A 440 14.84 2.86 -18.55
C ASP A 440 15.32 3.36 -17.19
N GLN A 441 14.86 4.55 -16.79
CA GLN A 441 15.20 5.11 -15.49
C GLN A 441 14.47 4.42 -14.32
N ALA A 442 13.40 3.68 -14.58
CA ALA A 442 12.57 3.03 -13.56
C ALA A 442 12.11 1.63 -14.00
N PRO A 443 13.04 0.67 -14.20
CA PRO A 443 12.75 -0.66 -14.74
C PRO A 443 11.81 -1.48 -13.86
N GLU A 444 11.89 -1.36 -12.53
CA GLU A 444 10.99 -2.04 -11.59
C GLU A 444 9.55 -1.52 -11.75
N ALA A 445 9.39 -0.19 -11.86
CA ALA A 445 8.09 0.43 -12.11
C ALA A 445 7.52 0.00 -13.46
N THR A 446 8.37 -0.12 -14.48
CA THR A 446 8.00 -0.60 -15.80
C THR A 446 7.54 -2.05 -15.77
N ALA A 447 8.28 -2.94 -15.10
CA ALA A 447 7.88 -4.34 -14.93
C ALA A 447 6.54 -4.44 -14.20
N PHE A 448 6.36 -3.64 -13.14
CA PHE A 448 5.11 -3.57 -12.40
C PHE A 448 3.94 -3.06 -13.26
N ILE A 449 4.12 -2.00 -14.07
CA ILE A 449 3.09 -1.49 -14.98
C ILE A 449 2.74 -2.52 -16.07
N LYS A 450 3.72 -3.23 -16.61
CA LYS A 450 3.49 -4.28 -17.61
C LYS A 450 2.58 -5.38 -17.05
N GLU A 451 2.96 -5.90 -15.89
CA GLU A 451 2.24 -6.98 -15.22
C GLU A 451 0.90 -6.52 -14.66
N LEU A 452 0.82 -5.26 -14.24
CA LEU A 452 -0.44 -4.57 -14.07
C LEU A 452 -1.17 -4.69 -15.41
N LEU A 453 -1.00 -3.75 -16.34
CA LEU A 453 -1.86 -3.59 -17.53
C LEU A 453 -2.20 -4.90 -18.25
N VAL A 454 -1.26 -5.84 -18.36
CA VAL A 454 -1.48 -7.17 -18.91
C VAL A 454 -0.93 -8.25 -17.96
N PRO A 455 -1.78 -8.90 -17.14
CA PRO A 455 -1.35 -9.97 -16.23
C PRO A 455 -0.69 -11.12 -16.97
N GLY A 456 0.45 -11.60 -16.47
CA GLY A 456 1.27 -12.65 -17.06
C GLY A 456 2.21 -12.20 -18.18
N SER A 457 2.23 -10.92 -18.55
CA SER A 457 3.02 -10.41 -19.67
C SER A 457 4.52 -10.26 -19.39
N THR A 458 4.94 -10.49 -18.15
CA THR A 458 6.36 -10.43 -17.74
C THR A 458 6.96 -11.79 -17.39
N LYS A 459 6.22 -12.89 -17.59
CA LYS A 459 6.64 -14.26 -17.25
C LYS A 459 7.72 -14.83 -18.16
#